data_AF-M2RPE3-F1
#
_entry.id   AF-M2RPE3-F1
#
_cell.length_a   1.000
_cell.length_b   1.000
_cell.length_c   1.000
_cell.angle_alpha   90.00
_cell.angle_beta   90.00
_cell.angle_gamma   90.00
#
_symmetry.space_group_name_H-M   'P 1'
#
loop_
_entity.id
_entity.type
_entity.pdbx_description
1 polymer ?
#
loop_
_entity_poly.entity_id
_entity_poly.type
_entity_poly.pdbx_seq_one_letter_code
_entity_poly.pdbx_strand_id
1 'polypeptide(L)'
;MITYILLVSRQGKVRLAKWFTTMPQKQKAKIVKDVTQLVLARRTRMCNFLEYKDTKVVYRRYASLFFVCGIGAGDNELITLEIIHRYVEVLDRYFGNVCELDLIFNFQKAFAILDELIIAGELQESSKKSVLRVVTQADTIEEQENSEDTMARLG
;
A
#
# COMPACT_ATOMS: atom_id res chain seq x y z
N MET A 1 4.72 -3.27 -14.90
CA MET A 1 4.95 -3.74 -13.52
C MET A 1 5.16 -2.60 -12.52
N ILE A 2 4.46 -2.71 -11.39
CA ILE A 2 4.67 -1.86 -10.22
C ILE A 2 5.98 -2.26 -9.52
N THR A 3 6.88 -1.29 -9.32
CA THR A 3 8.18 -1.51 -8.68
C THR A 3 8.13 -1.32 -7.16
N TYR A 4 7.30 -0.39 -6.69
CA TYR A 4 7.08 -0.11 -5.28
C TYR A 4 5.76 0.59 -5.02
N ILE A 5 5.28 0.47 -3.79
CA ILE A 5 4.12 1.20 -3.24
C ILE A 5 4.54 1.85 -1.93
N LEU A 6 4.29 3.16 -1.82
CA LEU A 6 4.55 3.96 -0.63
C LEU A 6 3.26 4.61 -0.15
N LEU A 7 3.04 4.56 1.17
CA LEU A 7 2.06 5.42 1.85
C LEU A 7 2.83 6.45 2.65
N VAL A 8 2.56 7.72 2.39
CA VAL A 8 3.28 8.84 3.00
C VAL A 8 2.30 9.84 3.59
N SER A 9 2.54 10.27 4.83
CA SER A 9 1.74 11.31 5.46
C SER A 9 2.02 12.68 4.88
N ARG A 10 1.15 13.65 5.15
CA ARG A 10 1.37 15.06 4.81
C ARG A 10 2.68 15.63 5.37
N GLN A 11 3.20 15.08 6.48
CA GLN A 11 4.49 15.49 7.08
C GLN A 11 5.69 14.74 6.48
N GLY A 12 5.49 13.89 5.46
CA GLY A 12 6.56 13.10 4.85
C GLY A 12 6.94 11.84 5.61
N LYS A 13 6.13 11.41 6.61
CA LYS A 13 6.37 10.16 7.32
C LYS A 13 5.86 8.98 6.51
N VAL A 14 6.72 7.99 6.27
CA VAL A 14 6.35 6.75 5.58
C VAL A 14 5.55 5.87 6.55
N ARG A 15 4.37 5.41 6.10
CA ARG A 15 3.49 4.49 6.85
C ARG A 15 3.57 3.07 6.33
N LEU A 16 3.80 2.91 5.03
CA LEU A 16 3.98 1.63 4.37
C LEU A 16 4.96 1.81 3.22
N ALA A 17 5.86 0.84 3.03
CA ALA A 17 6.75 0.77 1.87
C ALA A 17 6.92 -0.68 1.42
N LYS A 18 6.21 -1.07 0.36
CA LYS A 18 6.36 -2.37 -0.31
C LYS A 18 7.23 -2.22 -1.54
N TRP A 19 8.22 -3.10 -1.69
CA TRP A 19 9.13 -3.13 -2.84
C TRP A 19 8.94 -4.46 -3.56
N PHE A 20 8.63 -4.42 -4.85
CA PHE A 20 8.48 -5.62 -5.70
C PHE A 20 9.74 -5.93 -6.51
N THR A 21 10.69 -4.98 -6.57
CA THR A 21 11.99 -5.16 -7.20
C THR A 21 13.11 -5.15 -6.15
N THR A 22 14.02 -6.11 -6.26
CA THR A 22 15.21 -6.19 -5.41
C THR A 22 16.15 -5.03 -5.72
N MET A 23 16.47 -4.23 -4.69
CA MET A 23 17.35 -3.07 -4.80
C MET A 23 18.13 -2.85 -3.51
N PRO A 24 19.33 -2.24 -3.57
CA PRO A 24 20.09 -1.84 -2.40
C PRO A 24 19.32 -0.85 -1.50
N GLN A 25 19.49 -0.96 -0.18
CA GLN A 25 18.79 -0.10 0.78
C GLN A 25 19.08 1.39 0.60
N LYS A 26 20.31 1.74 0.19
CA LYS A 26 20.70 3.11 -0.16
C LYS A 26 19.86 3.68 -1.31
N GLN A 27 19.56 2.86 -2.31
CA GLN A 27 18.73 3.26 -3.44
C GLN A 27 17.26 3.40 -3.03
N LYS A 28 16.74 2.45 -2.24
CA LYS A 28 15.39 2.53 -1.66
C LYS A 28 15.19 3.82 -0.85
N ALA A 29 16.11 4.14 0.05
CA ALA A 29 16.08 5.36 0.84
C ALA A 29 16.13 6.64 -0.02
N LYS A 30 16.94 6.65 -1.09
CA LYS A 30 16.99 7.76 -2.04
C LYS A 30 15.66 7.95 -2.76
N ILE A 31 15.06 6.87 -3.27
CA ILE A 31 13.76 6.90 -3.96
C ILE A 31 12.68 7.43 -3.01
N VAL A 32 12.59 6.90 -1.79
CA VAL A 32 11.62 7.36 -0.79
C VAL A 32 11.75 8.87 -0.55
N LYS A 33 12.97 9.36 -0.37
CA LYS A 33 13.22 10.80 -0.16
C LYS A 33 12.80 11.63 -1.37
N ASP A 34 13.30 11.30 -2.56
CA ASP A 34 13.08 12.08 -3.78
C ASP A 34 11.58 12.11 -4.14
N VAL A 35 10.94 10.94 -4.17
CA VAL A 35 9.53 10.79 -4.56
C VAL A 35 8.59 11.45 -3.56
N THR A 36 8.88 11.32 -2.25
CA THR A 36 8.10 12.02 -1.21
C THR A 36 8.15 13.53 -1.40
N GLN A 37 9.33 14.10 -1.64
CA GLN A 37 9.49 15.52 -1.87
C GLN A 37 8.74 15.99 -3.13
N LEU A 38 8.84 15.23 -4.24
CA LEU A 38 8.14 15.52 -5.48
C LEU A 38 6.62 15.51 -5.31
N VAL A 39 6.07 14.50 -4.62
CA VAL A 39 4.62 14.37 -4.41
C VAL A 39 4.09 15.45 -3.47
N LEU A 40 4.77 15.73 -2.35
CA LEU A 40 4.32 16.71 -1.36
C LEU A 40 4.41 18.17 -1.85
N ALA A 41 5.28 18.46 -2.82
CA ALA A 41 5.38 19.79 -3.42
C ALA A 41 4.21 20.13 -4.37
N ARG A 42 3.37 19.14 -4.77
CA ARG A 42 2.32 19.34 -5.76
C ARG A 42 1.03 19.95 -5.19
N ARG A 43 0.40 20.82 -5.99
CA ARG A 43 -0.91 21.40 -5.70
C ARG A 43 -2.04 20.45 -6.09
N THR A 44 -3.22 20.62 -5.50
CA THR A 44 -4.37 19.69 -5.63
C THR A 44 -4.92 19.50 -7.05
N ARG A 45 -4.74 20.48 -7.95
CA ARG A 45 -5.23 20.42 -9.34
C ARG A 45 -4.19 19.93 -10.35
N MET A 46 -3.00 19.55 -9.88
CA MET A 46 -1.97 19.04 -10.77
C MET A 46 -2.22 17.56 -11.10
N CYS A 47 -1.70 17.10 -12.23
CA CYS A 47 -1.82 15.71 -12.69
C CYS A 47 -1.36 14.70 -11.61
N ASN A 48 -1.95 13.51 -11.60
CA ASN A 48 -1.56 12.43 -10.68
C ASN A 48 -0.31 11.67 -11.14
N PHE A 49 0.28 12.05 -12.28
CA PHE A 49 1.41 11.38 -12.90
C PHE A 49 2.64 12.30 -12.92
N LEU A 50 3.79 11.67 -12.76
CA LEU A 50 5.11 12.28 -12.61
C LEU A 50 6.12 11.42 -13.35
N GLU A 51 7.01 12.06 -14.11
CA GLU A 51 8.22 11.38 -14.60
C GLU A 51 9.26 11.36 -13.49
N TYR A 52 9.89 10.21 -13.26
CA TYR A 52 10.98 10.05 -12.30
C TYR A 52 12.04 9.12 -12.87
N LYS A 53 13.10 9.71 -13.43
CA LYS A 53 14.16 8.98 -14.17
C LYS A 53 13.53 8.18 -15.32
N ASP A 54 13.89 6.91 -15.46
CA ASP A 54 13.36 6.00 -16.49
C ASP A 54 12.05 5.31 -16.06
N THR A 55 11.37 5.86 -15.05
CA THR A 55 10.13 5.31 -14.47
C THR A 55 9.10 6.41 -14.31
N LYS A 56 7.84 6.01 -14.11
CA LYS A 56 6.75 6.93 -13.81
C LYS A 56 6.30 6.76 -12.36
N VAL A 57 5.85 7.85 -11.76
CA VAL A 57 5.23 7.87 -10.43
C VAL A 57 3.76 8.23 -10.58
N VAL A 58 2.90 7.36 -10.07
CA VAL A 58 1.47 7.57 -9.98
C VAL A 58 1.11 7.79 -8.52
N TYR A 59 0.40 8.87 -8.21
CA TYR A 59 0.00 9.13 -6.83
C TYR A 59 -1.44 9.62 -6.70
N ARG A 60 -2.07 9.31 -5.57
CA ARG A 60 -3.38 9.85 -5.18
C ARG A 60 -3.41 10.18 -3.70
N ARG A 61 -4.03 11.31 -3.38
CA ARG A 61 -4.20 11.77 -2.00
C ARG A 61 -5.57 11.35 -1.47
N TYR A 62 -5.59 10.71 -0.30
CA TYR A 62 -6.79 10.41 0.48
C TYR A 62 -6.61 11.00 1.88
N ALA A 63 -7.45 11.97 2.26
CA ALA A 63 -7.32 12.71 3.52
C ALA A 63 -5.90 13.28 3.77
N SER A 64 -5.19 12.79 4.79
CA SER A 64 -3.81 13.16 5.15
C SER A 64 -2.73 12.29 4.49
N LEU A 65 -3.13 11.21 3.81
CA LEU A 65 -2.22 10.22 3.23
C LEU A 65 -2.08 10.39 1.71
N PHE A 66 -0.87 10.14 1.24
CA PHE A 66 -0.51 10.05 -0.16
C PHE A 66 -0.15 8.60 -0.46
N PHE A 67 -0.88 8.00 -1.38
CA PHE A 67 -0.61 6.67 -1.91
C PHE A 67 0.17 6.86 -3.21
N VAL A 68 1.33 6.23 -3.30
CA VAL A 68 2.30 6.46 -4.38
C VAL A 68 2.80 5.13 -4.92
N CYS A 69 2.70 4.93 -6.23
CA CYS A 69 3.23 3.78 -6.94
C CYS A 69 4.33 4.22 -7.91
N GLY A 70 5.45 3.50 -7.95
CA GLY A 70 6.43 3.60 -9.03
C GLY A 70 6.15 2.52 -10.07
N ILE A 71 6.01 2.89 -11.34
CA ILE A 71 5.71 1.97 -12.45
C ILE A 71 6.71 2.15 -13.60
N GLY A 72 6.82 1.14 -14.47
CA GLY A 72 7.64 1.21 -15.67
C GLY A 72 7.13 2.26 -16.66
N ALA A 73 8.01 2.74 -17.55
CA ALA A 73 7.65 3.77 -18.53
C ALA A 73 6.54 3.34 -19.51
N GLY A 74 6.41 2.05 -19.81
CA GLY A 74 5.39 1.48 -20.70
C GLY A 74 4.07 1.11 -20.02
N ASP A 75 3.97 1.25 -18.69
CA ASP A 75 2.76 0.86 -17.95
C ASP A 75 1.68 1.94 -18.02
N ASN A 76 0.42 1.50 -17.92
CA ASN A 76 -0.74 2.39 -17.94
C ASN A 76 -0.95 3.06 -16.58
N GLU A 77 -0.85 4.39 -16.57
CA GLU A 77 -0.96 5.21 -15.36
C GLU A 77 -2.37 5.21 -14.77
N LEU A 78 -3.40 5.15 -15.62
CA LEU A 78 -4.81 5.15 -15.19
C LEU A 78 -5.17 3.82 -14.52
N ILE A 79 -4.71 2.69 -15.05
CA ILE A 79 -4.90 1.38 -14.42
C ILE A 79 -4.22 1.37 -13.05
N THR A 80 -3.01 1.91 -12.94
CA THR A 80 -2.29 2.02 -11.66
C THR A 80 -3.05 2.91 -10.66
N LEU A 81 -3.64 4.01 -11.14
CA LEU A 81 -4.45 4.91 -10.31
C LEU A 81 -5.71 4.21 -9.79
N GLU A 82 -6.33 3.33 -10.59
CA GLU A 82 -7.45 2.49 -10.18
C GLU A 82 -7.03 1.39 -9.20
N ILE A 83 -5.84 0.81 -9.34
CA ILE A 83 -5.28 -0.14 -8.35
C ILE A 83 -5.11 0.55 -6.99
N ILE A 84 -4.57 1.79 -6.97
CA ILE A 84 -4.49 2.59 -5.74
C ILE A 84 -5.89 2.78 -5.13
N HIS A 85 -6.89 3.13 -5.95
CA HIS A 85 -8.25 3.33 -5.46
C HIS A 85 -8.85 2.04 -4.89
N ARG A 86 -8.67 0.93 -5.61
CA ARG A 86 -9.10 -0.41 -5.18
C ARG A 86 -8.53 -0.77 -3.82
N TYR A 87 -7.23 -0.55 -3.61
CA TYR A 87 -6.59 -0.81 -2.32
C TYR A 87 -7.21 0.01 -1.19
N VAL A 88 -7.45 1.30 -1.41
CA VAL A 88 -8.10 2.17 -0.40
C VAL A 88 -9.52 1.72 -0.09
N GLU A 89 -10.31 1.31 -1.09
CA GLU A 89 -11.67 0.80 -0.86
C GLU A 89 -11.68 -0.51 -0.06
N VAL A 90 -10.68 -1.38 -0.24
CA VAL A 90 -10.56 -2.62 0.53
C VAL A 90 -10.15 -2.29 1.97
N LEU A 91 -9.18 -1.41 2.17
CA LEU A 91 -8.80 -0.92 3.50
C LEU A 91 -9.99 -0.30 4.24
N ASP A 92 -10.77 0.55 3.56
CA ASP A 92 -11.92 1.23 4.16
C ASP A 92 -13.02 0.24 4.60
N ARG A 93 -13.27 -0.79 3.80
CA ARG A 93 -14.22 -1.87 4.15
C ARG A 93 -13.72 -2.76 5.28
N TYR A 94 -12.41 -3.01 5.33
CA TYR A 94 -11.80 -3.85 6.35
C TYR A 94 -11.79 -3.16 7.73
N PHE A 95 -11.33 -1.90 7.78
CA PHE A 95 -11.23 -1.15 9.05
C PHE A 95 -12.53 -0.46 9.46
N GLY A 96 -13.46 -0.22 8.53
CA GLY A 96 -14.71 0.49 8.81
C GLY A 96 -14.51 1.99 9.04
N ASN A 97 -14.34 2.76 7.95
CA ASN A 97 -13.89 4.15 7.93
C ASN A 97 -12.40 4.30 8.26
N VAL A 98 -11.56 3.78 7.37
CA VAL A 98 -10.10 3.72 7.61
C VAL A 98 -9.49 5.12 7.83
N CYS A 99 -8.65 5.24 8.84
CA CYS A 99 -7.86 6.43 9.09
C CYS A 99 -6.35 6.16 9.10
N GLU A 100 -5.54 7.21 9.13
CA GLU A 100 -4.07 7.07 9.15
C GLU A 100 -3.58 6.32 10.40
N LEU A 101 -4.25 6.46 11.54
CA LEU A 101 -3.88 5.76 12.78
C LEU A 101 -4.08 4.25 12.66
N ASP A 102 -5.14 3.80 11.99
CA ASP A 102 -5.40 2.38 11.79
C ASP A 102 -4.25 1.71 11.02
N LEU A 103 -3.72 2.40 10.00
CA LEU A 103 -2.58 1.91 9.23
C LEU A 103 -1.25 1.96 10.01
N ILE A 104 -1.13 2.85 11.00
CA ILE A 104 0.05 2.93 11.88
C ILE A 104 0.04 1.78 12.89
N PHE A 105 -1.11 1.54 13.54
CA PHE A 105 -1.22 0.51 14.57
C PHE A 105 -1.33 -0.90 13.97
N ASN A 106 -2.00 -1.04 12.82
CA ASN A 106 -2.26 -2.32 12.16
C ASN A 106 -1.54 -2.43 10.81
N PHE A 107 -0.28 -1.99 10.74
CA PHE A 107 0.49 -1.98 9.49
C PHE A 107 0.61 -3.40 8.88
N GLN A 108 0.68 -4.44 9.71
CA GLN A 108 0.74 -5.83 9.27
C GLN A 108 -0.51 -6.22 8.47
N LYS A 109 -1.71 -5.86 8.95
CA LYS A 109 -2.97 -6.10 8.25
C LYS A 109 -3.05 -5.32 6.94
N ALA A 110 -2.54 -4.09 6.91
CA ALA A 110 -2.41 -3.32 5.66
C ALA A 110 -1.50 -4.03 4.64
N PHE A 111 -0.36 -4.59 5.06
CA PHE A 111 0.50 -5.40 4.20
C PHE A 111 -0.20 -6.69 3.73
N ALA A 112 -0.92 -7.39 4.61
CA ALA A 112 -1.66 -8.60 4.24
C ALA A 112 -2.72 -8.31 3.15
N ILE A 113 -3.49 -7.24 3.34
CA ILE A 113 -4.48 -6.79 2.33
C ILE A 113 -3.79 -6.42 1.01
N LEU A 114 -2.64 -5.75 1.07
CA LEU A 114 -1.89 -5.37 -0.12
C LEU A 114 -1.37 -6.60 -0.87
N ASP A 115 -0.91 -7.61 -0.15
CA ASP A 115 -0.35 -8.84 -0.71
C ASP A 115 -1.43 -9.72 -1.36
N GLU A 116 -2.67 -9.71 -0.85
CA GLU A 116 -3.81 -10.34 -1.52
C GLU A 116 -4.24 -9.60 -2.80
N LEU A 117 -3.97 -8.29 -2.89
CA LEU A 117 -4.31 -7.48 -4.05
C LEU A 117 -3.22 -7.57 -5.14
N ILE A 118 -1.95 -7.52 -4.76
CA ILE A 118 -0.81 -7.34 -5.67
C ILE A 118 0.30 -8.31 -5.30
N ILE A 119 0.73 -9.10 -6.28
CA ILE A 119 1.86 -10.02 -6.14
C ILE A 119 2.88 -9.78 -7.25
N ALA A 120 4.15 -9.83 -6.90
CA ALA A 120 5.26 -9.62 -7.84
C ALA A 120 5.14 -8.33 -8.69
N GLY A 121 4.48 -7.29 -8.16
CA GLY A 121 4.29 -6.01 -8.87
C GLY A 121 3.16 -6.01 -9.89
N GLU A 122 2.31 -7.03 -9.91
CA GLU A 122 1.15 -7.15 -10.81
C GLU A 122 -0.13 -7.39 -10.01
N LEU A 123 -1.28 -6.99 -10.57
CA LEU A 123 -2.58 -7.20 -9.94
C LEU A 123 -2.92 -8.70 -9.90
N GLN A 124 -3.11 -9.25 -8.70
CA GLN A 124 -3.46 -10.66 -8.48
C GLN A 124 -4.98 -10.86 -8.49
N GLU A 125 -5.66 -10.17 -7.57
CA GLU A 125 -7.10 -10.32 -7.37
C GLU A 125 -7.76 -8.95 -7.54
N SER A 126 -8.66 -8.87 -8.52
CA SER A 126 -9.38 -7.62 -8.76
C SER A 126 -10.60 -7.49 -7.84
N SER A 127 -11.22 -8.59 -7.41
CA SER A 127 -12.46 -8.58 -6.64
C SER A 127 -12.26 -8.17 -5.19
N LYS A 128 -12.79 -7.00 -4.80
CA LYS A 128 -12.81 -6.52 -3.40
C LYS A 128 -13.39 -7.55 -2.44
N LYS A 129 -14.44 -8.25 -2.87
CA LYS A 129 -15.12 -9.27 -2.05
C LYS A 129 -14.24 -10.49 -1.83
N SER A 130 -13.47 -10.89 -2.85
CA SER A 130 -12.56 -12.03 -2.77
C SER A 130 -11.41 -11.73 -1.81
N VAL A 131 -10.74 -10.58 -1.98
CA VAL A 131 -9.67 -10.10 -1.10
C VAL A 131 -10.14 -10.06 0.36
N LEU A 132 -11.25 -9.37 0.64
CA LEU A 132 -11.77 -9.26 2.02
C LEU A 132 -12.07 -10.62 2.64
N ARG A 133 -12.68 -11.53 1.88
CA ARG A 133 -13.00 -12.88 2.38
C ARG A 133 -11.74 -13.63 2.81
N VAL A 134 -10.68 -13.60 1.98
CA VAL A 134 -9.42 -14.32 2.27
C VAL A 134 -8.73 -13.71 3.49
N VAL A 135 -8.63 -12.38 3.56
CA VAL A 135 -8.00 -11.69 4.71
C VAL A 135 -8.76 -11.98 6.00
N THR A 136 -10.09 -11.88 6.03
CA THR A 136 -10.89 -12.18 7.22
C THR A 136 -10.80 -13.64 7.64
N GLN A 137 -10.69 -14.57 6.69
CA GLN A 137 -10.48 -15.99 6.99
C GLN A 137 -9.10 -16.20 7.64
N ALA A 138 -8.05 -15.56 7.12
CA ALA A 138 -6.72 -15.62 7.70
C ALA A 138 -6.68 -15.05 9.12
N ASP A 139 -7.36 -13.92 9.36
CA ASP A 139 -7.50 -13.32 10.69
C ASP A 139 -8.16 -14.29 11.69
N THR A 140 -9.22 -14.97 11.26
CA THR A 140 -9.93 -15.95 12.11
C THR A 140 -9.02 -17.10 12.54
N ILE A 141 -8.16 -17.57 11.64
CA ILE A 141 -7.20 -18.64 11.93
C ILE A 141 -6.14 -18.15 12.90
N GLU A 142 -5.58 -16.95 12.67
CA GLU A 142 -4.59 -16.33 13.57
C GLU A 142 -5.14 -16.13 15.00
N GLU A 143 -6.40 -15.72 15.13
CA GLU A 143 -7.07 -15.57 16.43
C GLU A 143 -7.26 -16.91 17.16
N GLN A 144 -7.58 -17.99 16.42
CA GLN A 144 -7.71 -19.34 16.98
C GLN A 144 -6.36 -19.84 17.50
N GLU A 145 -5.30 -19.73 16.71
CA GLU A 145 -3.95 -20.15 17.10
C GLU A 145 -3.46 -19.40 18.36
N ASN A 146 -3.64 -18.07 18.40
CA ASN A 146 -3.27 -17.27 19.57
C ASN A 146 -4.04 -17.66 20.84
N SER A 147 -5.31 -18.07 20.69
CA SER A 147 -6.14 -18.51 21.81
C SER A 147 -5.68 -19.86 22.36
N GLU A 148 -5.36 -20.80 21.47
CA GLU A 148 -4.82 -22.13 21.83
C GLU A 148 -3.46 -22.00 22.53
N ASP A 149 -2.56 -21.18 22.00
CA ASP A 149 -1.24 -20.91 22.58
C ASP A 149 -1.33 -20.31 23.98
N THR A 150 -2.28 -19.40 24.19
CA THR A 150 -2.51 -18.78 25.50
C THR A 150 -3.02 -19.81 26.50
N MET A 151 -3.94 -20.69 26.09
CA MET A 151 -4.47 -21.75 26.93
C MET A 151 -3.39 -22.78 27.29
N ALA A 152 -2.50 -23.11 26.35
CA ALA A 152 -1.38 -24.03 26.57
C ALA A 152 -0.31 -23.48 27.55
N ARG A 153 -0.16 -22.16 27.67
CA ARG A 153 0.78 -21.53 28.63
C ARG A 153 0.21 -21.36 30.03
N LEU A 154 -1.12 -21.48 30.19
CA LEU A 154 -1.82 -21.34 31.47
C LEU A 154 -2.05 -22.69 32.17
N GLY A 155 -1.91 -23.80 31.46
CA GLY A 155 -1.94 -25.17 32.01
C GLY A 155 -0.55 -25.68 32.36
#